data_AF-A0A813KBM4-F1
#
_entry.id   AF-A0A813KBM4-F1
#
_cell.length_a   1.000
_cell.length_b   1.000
_cell.length_c   1.000
_cell.angle_alpha   90.00
_cell.angle_beta   90.00
_cell.angle_gamma   90.00
#
_symmetry.space_group_name_H-M   'P 1'
#
loop_
_entity.id
_entity.type
_entity.pdbx_description
1 polymer ?
#
loop_
_entity_poly.entity_id
_entity_poly.type
_entity_poly.pdbx_seq_one_letter_code
_entity_poly.pdbx_strand_id
1 'polypeptide(L)'
;PWGFNHWSPQSTDEKTSWWFDGNADSFYGIRCTHQPSPWIGDYAWFLLRPYTGFKANQWMGFTSYHAEGALKPYLIDLTLGPTGMRVELTPTMHGAMLRVTFPASVPPESRKICAFIPEGQARDEDERRASSQNSPTGECHVSGNGIDLVSRKFSGGVPQGDFGLHARLEADGLRAEADHGGCFEKDFKWMPMDMPGQSRTAEEGPDACQRRCDLTKGCAHFVYWPDGGCHLQDSHSSKVNAGGLTTGPAKCTGAVRQCCFILGDKEQAEVKIGTSFISNAQALRVLDSEVYGKSFDALVDAGRMVWRKYLKRVEVLDAGPPTAATFRRLEVFYTSLYRALLFPRRLDEETPTGISHWSPYSGKVAPGIG
;
A
#
# COMPACT_ATOMS: atom_id res chain seq x y z
N PRO A 1 12.86 -14.68 5.47
CA PRO A 1 14.34 -14.62 5.40
C PRO A 1 14.79 -13.94 4.11
N TRP A 2 15.64 -12.91 4.21
CA TRP A 2 16.13 -12.09 3.09
C TRP A 2 15.01 -11.62 2.15
N GLY A 3 13.86 -11.27 2.71
CA GLY A 3 12.66 -10.93 1.95
C GLY A 3 12.86 -9.70 1.10
N PHE A 4 12.32 -9.71 -0.12
CA PHE A 4 12.35 -8.55 -1.01
C PHE A 4 11.67 -7.33 -0.36
N ASN A 5 10.49 -7.55 0.23
CA ASN A 5 9.83 -6.57 1.10
C ASN A 5 9.91 -6.95 2.57
N HIS A 6 10.05 -5.94 3.43
CA HIS A 6 9.74 -6.09 4.85
C HIS A 6 8.47 -5.32 5.16
N TRP A 7 7.71 -5.81 6.14
CA TRP A 7 6.49 -5.19 6.60
C TRP A 7 6.61 -4.89 8.08
N SER A 8 6.25 -3.68 8.48
CA SER A 8 6.32 -3.25 9.88
C SER A 8 5.18 -2.30 10.18
N PRO A 9 4.61 -2.33 11.39
CA PRO A 9 3.81 -1.22 11.84
C PRO A 9 4.64 0.06 11.82
N GLN A 10 3.99 1.18 11.52
CA GLN A 10 4.54 2.52 11.68
C GLN A 10 3.84 3.14 12.90
N SER A 11 4.60 3.77 13.80
CA SER A 11 4.03 4.36 15.02
C SER A 11 4.23 5.86 15.13
N THR A 12 5.06 6.49 14.31
CA THR A 12 5.26 7.94 14.32
C THR A 12 4.96 8.57 12.96
N ASP A 13 4.90 9.90 12.95
CA ASP A 13 4.79 10.65 11.70
C ASP A 13 6.07 10.53 10.87
N GLU A 14 5.98 10.88 9.60
CA GLU A 14 7.01 10.57 8.60
C GLU A 14 8.25 11.46 8.72
N LYS A 15 8.30 12.38 9.71
CA LYS A 15 9.29 13.47 9.80
C LYS A 15 10.72 12.99 10.05
N THR A 16 10.92 11.74 10.47
CA THR A 16 12.24 11.17 10.72
C THR A 16 12.33 9.73 10.24
N SER A 17 13.55 9.23 10.06
CA SER A 17 13.80 7.80 9.78
C SER A 17 13.48 6.86 10.95
N TRP A 18 13.16 7.40 12.14
CA TRP A 18 12.63 6.66 13.29
C TRP A 18 11.11 6.63 13.25
N TRP A 19 10.58 5.88 12.29
CA TRP A 19 9.14 5.77 12.03
C TRP A 19 8.45 4.66 12.85
N PHE A 20 9.22 3.79 13.52
CA PHE A 20 8.71 2.78 14.46
C PHE A 20 9.43 2.89 15.81
N ASP A 21 8.65 3.23 16.82
CA ASP A 21 8.95 3.06 18.24
C ASP A 21 8.00 2.00 18.82
N GLY A 22 8.57 0.96 19.42
CA GLY A 22 7.81 -0.12 20.04
C GLY A 22 7.10 0.30 21.33
N ASN A 23 7.50 1.41 21.96
CA ASN A 23 6.84 1.96 23.16
C ASN A 23 5.75 2.98 22.83
N ALA A 24 5.49 3.24 21.55
CA ALA A 24 4.49 4.21 21.14
C ALA A 24 3.08 3.60 21.16
N ASP A 25 2.14 4.34 21.75
CA ASP A 25 0.70 4.05 21.75
C ASP A 25 0.00 4.51 20.46
N SER A 26 0.77 4.62 19.38
CA SER A 26 0.28 5.12 18.10
C SER A 26 0.50 4.13 16.97
N PHE A 27 -0.48 4.08 16.06
CA PHE A 27 -0.47 3.23 14.89
C PHE A 27 -0.82 4.06 13.67
N TYR A 28 0.14 4.19 12.76
CA TYR A 28 -0.01 4.96 11.54
C TYR A 28 -0.53 4.12 10.36
N GLY A 29 -0.22 2.83 10.40
CA GLY A 29 -0.48 1.86 9.34
C GLY A 29 0.58 0.75 9.33
N ILE A 30 0.46 -0.17 8.38
CA ILE A 30 1.52 -1.15 8.09
C ILE A 30 2.33 -0.68 6.88
N ARG A 31 3.62 -0.44 7.09
CA ARG A 31 4.56 0.06 6.11
C ARG A 31 5.20 -1.09 5.35
N CYS A 32 5.17 -1.04 4.03
CA CYS A 32 6.10 -1.80 3.19
C CYS A 32 7.42 -1.03 3.17
N THR A 33 8.51 -1.59 3.70
CA THR A 33 9.77 -0.87 3.94
C THR A 33 10.99 -1.63 3.45
N HIS A 34 12.00 -0.86 3.05
CA HIS A 34 13.30 -1.35 2.67
C HIS A 34 14.44 -0.89 3.60
N GLN A 35 14.13 -0.03 4.57
CA GLN A 35 15.09 0.61 5.47
C GLN A 35 16.02 -0.40 6.16
N PRO A 36 17.34 -0.33 5.94
CA PRO A 36 18.30 -1.16 6.66
C PRO A 36 18.66 -0.58 8.03
N SER A 37 18.66 0.74 8.15
CA SER A 37 18.86 1.46 9.41
C SER A 37 18.28 2.87 9.28
N PRO A 38 17.91 3.51 10.41
CA PRO A 38 17.37 4.86 10.36
C PRO A 38 18.39 5.90 9.87
N TRP A 39 19.69 5.62 9.93
CA TRP A 39 20.74 6.52 9.42
C TRP A 39 20.85 6.52 7.90
N ILE A 40 20.53 5.39 7.27
CA ILE A 40 20.51 5.24 5.81
C ILE A 40 19.19 5.76 5.22
N GLY A 41 18.11 5.68 5.98
CA GLY A 41 16.77 6.01 5.51
C GLY A 41 16.14 4.87 4.71
N ASP A 42 15.01 5.16 4.10
CA ASP A 42 14.15 4.19 3.42
C ASP A 42 14.00 4.53 1.93
N TYR A 43 13.49 3.57 1.17
CA TYR A 43 13.16 3.77 -0.24
C TYR A 43 11.92 2.98 -0.64
N ALA A 44 11.24 3.50 -1.67
CA ALA A 44 10.07 2.97 -2.34
C ALA A 44 9.01 2.39 -1.41
N TRP A 45 8.81 3.04 -0.26
CA TRP A 45 7.90 2.57 0.76
C TRP A 45 6.51 3.18 0.56
N PHE A 46 5.49 2.49 1.05
CA PHE A 46 4.11 2.96 1.13
C PHE A 46 3.45 2.40 2.39
N LEU A 47 2.29 2.94 2.74
CA LEU A 47 1.61 2.65 4.00
C LEU A 47 0.19 2.11 3.74
N LEU A 48 -0.15 0.99 4.38
CA LEU A 48 -1.51 0.44 4.39
C LEU A 48 -2.22 0.90 5.66
N ARG A 49 -3.36 1.56 5.50
CA ARG A 49 -4.06 2.26 6.58
C ARG A 49 -5.53 1.85 6.62
N PRO A 50 -5.99 1.11 7.64
CA PRO A 50 -7.40 1.02 7.93
C PRO A 50 -7.89 2.37 8.47
N TYR A 51 -8.96 2.89 7.88
CA TYR A 51 -9.64 4.11 8.30
C TYR A 51 -10.96 3.77 8.96
N THR A 52 -11.25 4.49 10.03
CA THR A 52 -12.48 4.35 10.82
C THR A 52 -13.29 5.65 10.88
N GLY A 53 -12.89 6.68 10.13
CA GLY A 53 -13.60 7.97 10.05
C GLY A 53 -13.41 8.92 11.23
N PHE A 54 -12.72 8.51 12.30
CA PHE A 54 -12.46 9.36 13.47
C PHE A 54 -11.53 10.54 13.12
N LYS A 55 -12.07 11.76 13.08
CA LYS A 55 -11.32 13.02 12.88
C LYS A 55 -11.18 13.82 14.19
N ALA A 56 -10.17 13.48 15.00
CA ALA A 56 -9.41 14.40 15.85
C ALA A 56 -8.25 13.60 16.49
N ASN A 57 -7.00 13.99 16.20
CA ASN A 57 -5.78 13.46 16.85
C ASN A 57 -5.50 11.97 16.53
N GLN A 58 -5.64 11.64 15.24
CA GLN A 58 -6.01 10.38 14.58
C GLN A 58 -5.10 9.14 14.80
N TRP A 59 -4.22 9.16 15.80
CA TRP A 59 -3.20 8.14 16.06
C TRP A 59 -3.16 7.66 17.50
N MET A 60 -4.06 8.10 18.36
CA MET A 60 -4.12 7.66 19.75
C MET A 60 -4.98 6.41 19.89
N GLY A 61 -4.33 5.28 20.15
CA GLY A 61 -5.00 4.03 20.45
C GLY A 61 -3.98 2.99 20.90
N PHE A 62 -4.18 2.41 22.08
CA PHE A 62 -3.34 1.33 22.59
C PHE A 62 -3.17 0.25 21.52
N THR A 63 -1.95 0.11 21.05
CA THR A 63 -1.58 -0.91 20.09
C THR A 63 -1.17 -2.15 20.87
N SER A 64 -1.58 -3.32 20.41
CA SER A 64 -1.12 -4.57 21.02
C SER A 64 0.30 -4.95 20.63
N TYR A 65 1.20 -4.01 20.26
CA TYR A 65 2.58 -4.33 19.88
C TYR A 65 3.31 -5.11 20.99
N HIS A 66 2.97 -4.82 22.24
CA HIS A 66 3.53 -5.47 23.43
C HIS A 66 2.85 -6.80 23.78
N ALA A 67 1.72 -7.14 23.14
CA ALA A 67 1.05 -8.40 23.41
C ALA A 67 1.91 -9.55 22.88
N GLU A 68 2.08 -10.58 23.72
CA GLU A 68 2.85 -11.75 23.35
C GLU A 68 2.31 -12.37 22.06
N GLY A 69 3.18 -12.52 21.05
CA GLY A 69 2.82 -13.11 19.77
C GLY A 69 2.12 -12.19 18.76
N ALA A 70 1.98 -10.90 19.06
CA ALA A 70 1.46 -9.89 18.12
C ALA A 70 2.39 -9.66 16.92
N LEU A 71 3.72 -9.74 17.14
CA LEU A 71 4.72 -9.57 16.10
C LEU A 71 5.56 -10.85 15.98
N LYS A 72 5.32 -11.61 14.92
CA LYS A 72 6.07 -12.82 14.56
C LYS A 72 6.76 -12.59 13.21
N PRO A 73 7.86 -13.30 12.90
CA PRO A 73 8.55 -13.21 11.61
C PRO A 73 7.68 -13.45 10.36
N TYR A 74 6.51 -14.06 10.52
CA TYR A 74 5.57 -14.45 9.46
C TYR A 74 4.15 -13.88 9.66
N LEU A 75 3.90 -13.13 10.73
CA LEU A 75 2.57 -12.61 11.05
C LEU A 75 2.69 -11.36 11.93
N ILE A 76 2.06 -10.29 11.49
CA ILE A 76 1.65 -9.17 12.33
C ILE A 76 0.18 -9.42 12.69
N ASP A 77 -0.18 -9.34 13.96
CA ASP A 77 -1.54 -9.51 14.48
C ASP A 77 -1.77 -8.49 15.59
N LEU A 78 -2.42 -7.39 15.22
CA LEU A 78 -2.60 -6.23 16.09
C LEU A 78 -4.07 -6.02 16.39
N THR A 79 -4.37 -5.73 17.64
CA THR A 79 -5.66 -5.17 18.07
C THR A 79 -5.44 -3.70 18.42
N LEU A 80 -6.24 -2.82 17.83
CA LEU A 80 -6.15 -1.37 17.99
C LEU A 80 -7.25 -0.87 18.92
N GLY A 81 -6.85 -0.47 20.12
CA GLY A 81 -7.71 0.23 21.07
C GLY A 81 -8.03 1.66 20.61
N PRO A 82 -9.11 2.28 21.11
CA PRO A 82 -10.18 1.68 21.92
C PRO A 82 -11.19 0.90 21.08
N THR A 83 -11.12 0.97 19.75
CA THR A 83 -12.15 0.40 18.86
C THR A 83 -12.22 -1.13 18.92
N GLY A 84 -11.10 -1.80 19.20
CA GLY A 84 -10.99 -3.26 19.09
C GLY A 84 -10.81 -3.73 17.64
N MET A 85 -10.51 -2.83 16.71
CA MET A 85 -10.20 -3.17 15.32
C MET A 85 -8.98 -4.08 15.26
N ARG A 86 -9.07 -5.18 14.49
CA ARG A 86 -7.96 -6.11 14.32
C ARG A 86 -7.31 -5.91 12.95
N VAL A 87 -5.99 -5.84 12.93
CA VAL A 87 -5.16 -5.64 11.74
C VAL A 87 -4.11 -6.72 11.70
N GLU A 88 -4.21 -7.61 10.71
CA GLU A 88 -3.33 -8.75 10.55
C GLU A 88 -2.62 -8.68 9.19
N LEU A 89 -1.32 -8.98 9.13
CA LEU A 89 -0.59 -9.06 7.87
C LEU A 89 0.36 -10.25 7.87
N THR A 90 0.31 -11.03 6.79
CA THR A 90 1.28 -12.11 6.53
C THR A 90 2.01 -11.86 5.21
N PRO A 91 3.35 -11.85 5.20
CA PRO A 91 4.14 -11.57 4.00
C PRO A 91 4.50 -12.83 3.21
N THR A 92 4.74 -12.66 1.92
CA THR A 92 5.46 -13.62 1.06
C THR A 92 6.84 -13.04 0.72
N MET A 93 7.49 -13.46 -0.39
CA MET A 93 8.79 -12.90 -0.75
C MET A 93 8.62 -11.47 -1.27
N HIS A 94 7.72 -11.29 -2.25
CA HIS A 94 7.47 -10.04 -2.96
C HIS A 94 6.05 -9.49 -2.73
N GLY A 95 5.21 -10.22 -2.01
CA GLY A 95 3.82 -9.86 -1.74
C GLY A 95 3.46 -9.92 -0.25
N ALA A 96 2.17 -9.76 0.01
CA ALA A 96 1.57 -9.94 1.32
C ALA A 96 0.05 -10.12 1.20
N MET A 97 -0.59 -10.55 2.29
CA MET A 97 -2.03 -10.40 2.49
C MET A 97 -2.28 -9.64 3.79
N LEU A 98 -3.06 -8.57 3.71
CA LEU A 98 -3.56 -7.80 4.85
C LEU A 98 -5.00 -8.21 5.12
N ARG A 99 -5.33 -8.58 6.36
CA ARG A 99 -6.69 -8.81 6.82
C ARG A 99 -7.05 -7.75 7.87
N VAL A 100 -8.16 -7.06 7.66
CA VAL A 100 -8.67 -6.08 8.63
C VAL A 100 -10.07 -6.49 9.06
N THR A 101 -10.32 -6.48 10.37
CA THR A 101 -11.64 -6.69 10.97
C THR A 101 -12.05 -5.43 11.73
N PHE A 102 -13.03 -4.72 11.17
CA PHE A 102 -13.67 -3.57 11.77
C PHE A 102 -14.70 -4.03 12.81
N PRO A 103 -14.75 -3.41 13.99
CA PRO A 103 -15.78 -3.68 14.97
C PRO A 103 -17.13 -3.11 14.48
N ALA A 104 -18.24 -3.68 14.95
CA ALA A 104 -19.58 -3.21 14.63
C ALA A 104 -19.83 -1.73 14.99
N SER A 105 -19.05 -1.18 15.94
CA SER A 105 -19.10 0.22 16.34
C SER A 105 -18.60 1.20 15.29
N VAL A 106 -17.83 0.74 14.29
CA VAL A 106 -17.39 1.58 13.16
C VAL A 106 -18.48 1.59 12.10
N PRO A 107 -19.04 2.76 11.75
CA PRO A 107 -20.10 2.87 10.74
C PRO A 107 -19.67 2.36 9.35
N PRO A 108 -20.55 1.70 8.59
CA PRO A 108 -20.25 1.17 7.24
C PRO A 108 -19.56 2.16 6.30
N GLU A 109 -19.99 3.41 6.27
CA GLU A 109 -19.44 4.48 5.42
C GLU A 109 -18.01 4.89 5.79
N SER A 110 -17.59 4.54 7.00
CA SER A 110 -16.26 4.85 7.53
C SER A 110 -15.26 3.72 7.37
N ARG A 111 -15.70 2.49 7.01
CA ARG A 111 -14.83 1.31 6.88
C ARG A 111 -14.08 1.34 5.56
N LYS A 112 -12.81 1.76 5.61
CA LYS A 112 -11.94 1.81 4.42
C LYS A 112 -10.57 1.24 4.73
N ILE A 113 -9.94 0.62 3.73
CA ILE A 113 -8.52 0.24 3.80
C ILE A 113 -7.81 0.98 2.67
N CYS A 114 -6.91 1.88 3.00
CA CYS A 114 -6.24 2.70 1.99
C CYS A 114 -4.76 2.38 1.88
N ALA A 115 -4.26 2.39 0.65
CA ALA A 115 -2.85 2.51 0.37
C ALA A 115 -2.50 4.00 0.25
N PHE A 116 -1.55 4.44 1.05
CA PHE A 116 -1.05 5.80 1.10
C PHE A 116 0.40 5.83 0.62
N ILE A 117 0.69 6.76 -0.29
CA ILE A 117 2.01 6.99 -0.85
C ILE A 117 2.54 8.31 -0.30
N PRO A 118 3.71 8.32 0.36
CA PRO A 118 4.26 9.52 0.97
C PRO A 118 4.70 10.54 -0.06
N GLU A 119 4.60 11.80 0.32
CA GLU A 119 5.30 12.87 -0.39
C GLU A 119 6.81 12.75 -0.12
N GLY A 120 7.62 13.31 -1.01
CA GLY A 120 9.03 13.53 -0.70
C GLY A 120 9.18 14.41 0.56
N GLN A 121 10.40 14.49 1.08
CA GLN A 121 10.77 15.56 2.01
C GLN A 121 11.91 16.37 1.40
N ALA A 122 11.90 17.69 1.58
CA ALA A 122 12.86 18.62 0.94
C ALA A 122 14.34 18.34 1.21
N ARG A 123 14.63 17.45 2.17
CA ARG A 123 15.98 17.01 2.53
C ARG A 123 16.49 15.86 1.67
N ASP A 124 15.60 15.07 1.08
CA ASP A 124 15.93 13.85 0.33
C ASP A 124 16.25 14.17 -1.15
N GLU A 125 17.03 13.30 -1.80
CA GLU A 125 17.39 13.46 -3.22
C GLU A 125 16.18 13.29 -4.16
N ASP A 126 15.15 12.58 -3.71
CA ASP A 126 13.92 12.33 -4.46
C ASP A 126 13.16 13.62 -4.78
N GLU A 127 13.04 14.57 -3.85
CA GLU A 127 12.34 15.85 -4.11
C GLU A 127 13.04 16.72 -5.15
N ARG A 128 14.38 16.76 -5.12
CA ARG A 128 15.15 17.50 -6.14
C ARG A 128 14.94 16.88 -7.51
N ARG A 129 14.88 15.54 -7.58
CA ARG A 129 14.60 14.81 -8.82
C ARG A 129 13.16 15.01 -9.29
N ALA A 130 12.19 14.85 -8.40
CA ALA A 130 10.77 15.04 -8.67
C ALA A 130 10.48 16.46 -9.22
N SER A 131 11.05 17.47 -8.56
CA SER A 131 10.91 18.88 -8.97
C SER A 131 11.55 19.16 -10.33
N SER A 132 12.76 18.62 -10.59
CA SER A 132 13.46 18.83 -11.86
C SER A 132 12.84 18.08 -13.05
N GLN A 133 12.18 16.94 -12.80
CA GLN A 133 11.53 16.11 -13.82
C GLN A 133 10.03 16.35 -13.93
N ASN A 134 9.46 17.22 -13.08
CA ASN A 134 8.00 17.42 -12.95
C ASN A 134 7.23 16.09 -12.80
N SER A 135 7.79 15.16 -12.02
CA SER A 135 7.25 13.81 -11.80
C SER A 135 7.01 13.59 -10.31
N PRO A 136 5.82 13.08 -9.90
CA PRO A 136 5.54 12.86 -8.50
C PRO A 136 6.41 11.76 -7.89
N THR A 137 6.72 11.88 -6.60
CA THR A 137 7.42 10.85 -5.80
C THR A 137 6.63 9.56 -5.63
N GLY A 138 5.42 9.51 -6.17
CA GLY A 138 4.59 8.33 -6.27
C GLY A 138 3.13 8.71 -6.44
N GLU A 139 2.35 7.73 -6.86
CA GLU A 139 0.93 7.90 -7.20
C GLU A 139 0.21 6.56 -7.08
N CYS A 140 -1.12 6.60 -7.00
CA CYS A 140 -1.98 5.44 -7.17
C CYS A 140 -3.12 5.74 -8.13
N HIS A 141 -3.65 4.69 -8.75
CA HIS A 141 -4.83 4.75 -9.59
C HIS A 141 -5.69 3.50 -9.38
N VAL A 142 -7.00 3.68 -9.57
CA VAL A 142 -7.96 2.58 -9.57
C VAL A 142 -8.00 1.94 -10.96
N SER A 143 -7.84 0.61 -11.00
CA SER A 143 -7.72 -0.19 -12.22
C SER A 143 -8.55 -1.47 -12.07
N GLY A 144 -9.73 -1.46 -12.70
CA GLY A 144 -10.80 -2.42 -12.41
C GLY A 144 -11.21 -2.37 -10.94
N ASN A 145 -11.30 -3.52 -10.29
CA ASN A 145 -11.59 -3.64 -8.85
C ASN A 145 -10.32 -3.56 -7.97
N GLY A 146 -9.17 -3.20 -8.53
CA GLY A 146 -7.89 -3.15 -7.82
C GLY A 146 -7.30 -1.75 -7.74
N ILE A 147 -6.22 -1.64 -6.98
CA ILE A 147 -5.39 -0.44 -6.85
C ILE A 147 -4.03 -0.78 -7.43
N ASP A 148 -3.58 0.03 -8.37
CA ASP A 148 -2.20 0.04 -8.84
C ASP A 148 -1.53 1.28 -8.25
N LEU A 149 -0.37 1.09 -7.62
CA LEU A 149 0.42 2.19 -7.08
C LEU A 149 1.89 2.07 -7.45
N VAL A 150 2.58 3.19 -7.40
CA VAL A 150 4.03 3.25 -7.53
C VAL A 150 4.60 4.21 -6.50
N SER A 151 5.55 3.74 -5.69
CA SER A 151 6.32 4.56 -4.77
C SER A 151 7.73 4.79 -5.32
N ARG A 152 8.07 6.05 -5.59
CA ARG A 152 9.36 6.50 -6.12
C ARG A 152 10.18 7.25 -5.07
N LYS A 153 9.78 7.17 -3.79
CA LYS A 153 10.48 7.81 -2.66
C LYS A 153 11.85 7.19 -2.45
N PHE A 154 12.90 7.98 -2.19
CA PHE A 154 14.21 7.46 -1.76
C PHE A 154 15.04 8.52 -1.04
N SER A 155 15.90 8.09 -0.12
CA SER A 155 16.84 9.00 0.57
C SER A 155 18.08 9.36 -0.29
N GLY A 156 18.61 8.41 -1.06
CA GLY A 156 19.72 8.62 -2.01
C GLY A 156 20.18 7.33 -2.68
N GLY A 157 21.21 7.42 -3.53
CA GLY A 157 21.87 6.23 -4.12
C GLY A 157 21.07 5.52 -5.22
N VAL A 158 20.08 6.18 -5.80
CA VAL A 158 19.27 5.68 -6.91
C VAL A 158 19.77 6.27 -8.23
N PRO A 159 20.09 5.47 -9.27
CA PRO A 159 20.59 5.95 -10.54
C PRO A 159 19.52 6.79 -11.27
N GLN A 160 19.95 7.60 -12.25
CA GLN A 160 19.00 8.28 -13.14
C GLN A 160 18.26 7.24 -13.99
N GLY A 161 16.94 7.36 -14.07
CA GLY A 161 16.08 6.40 -14.77
C GLY A 161 14.72 6.26 -14.13
N ASP A 162 13.95 5.27 -14.60
CA ASP A 162 12.65 4.93 -14.03
C ASP A 162 12.87 4.03 -12.80
N PHE A 163 12.74 4.64 -11.63
CA PHE A 163 12.78 3.98 -10.33
C PHE A 163 11.40 4.06 -9.70
N GLY A 164 10.90 2.92 -9.23
CA GLY A 164 9.70 2.86 -8.41
C GLY A 164 9.39 1.44 -7.98
N LEU A 165 8.88 1.28 -6.76
CA LEU A 165 8.21 0.05 -6.37
C LEU A 165 6.78 0.12 -6.86
N HIS A 166 6.47 -0.70 -7.85
CA HIS A 166 5.12 -0.95 -8.33
C HIS A 166 4.42 -1.92 -7.38
N ALA A 167 3.16 -1.66 -7.05
CA ALA A 167 2.34 -2.61 -6.31
C ALA A 167 0.93 -2.71 -6.90
N ARG A 168 0.45 -3.94 -7.01
CA ARG A 168 -0.92 -4.30 -7.34
C ARG A 168 -1.60 -4.77 -6.06
N LEU A 169 -2.74 -4.17 -5.74
CA LEU A 169 -3.57 -4.56 -4.61
C LEU A 169 -4.97 -4.94 -5.09
N GLU A 170 -5.50 -6.02 -4.54
CA GLU A 170 -6.85 -6.50 -4.87
C GLU A 170 -7.61 -6.94 -3.61
N ALA A 171 -8.91 -6.63 -3.55
CA ALA A 171 -9.78 -7.04 -2.47
C ALA A 171 -11.12 -7.54 -3.03
N ASP A 172 -11.42 -8.83 -2.80
CA ASP A 172 -12.52 -9.50 -3.48
C ASP A 172 -13.89 -8.89 -3.11
N GLY A 173 -14.61 -8.45 -4.14
CA GLY A 173 -15.94 -7.86 -3.99
C GLY A 173 -15.95 -6.55 -3.20
N LEU A 174 -14.83 -5.81 -3.19
CA LEU A 174 -14.78 -4.43 -2.74
C LEU A 174 -14.56 -3.50 -3.91
N ARG A 175 -15.13 -2.29 -3.81
CA ARG A 175 -14.85 -1.20 -4.75
C ARG A 175 -13.61 -0.44 -4.29
N ALA A 176 -12.74 -0.10 -5.23
CA ALA A 176 -11.63 0.81 -5.01
C ALA A 176 -12.00 2.24 -5.43
N GLU A 177 -11.49 3.23 -4.70
CA GLU A 177 -11.68 4.66 -4.96
C GLU A 177 -10.37 5.41 -4.77
N ALA A 178 -10.09 6.40 -5.61
CA ALA A 178 -8.98 7.31 -5.44
C ALA A 178 -9.40 8.55 -4.63
N ASP A 179 -8.55 8.99 -3.72
CA ASP A 179 -8.71 10.24 -3.00
C ASP A 179 -8.04 11.37 -3.78
N HIS A 180 -8.87 12.15 -4.48
CA HIS A 180 -8.42 13.29 -5.28
C HIS A 180 -8.28 14.60 -4.50
N GLY A 181 -8.20 14.55 -3.16
CA GLY A 181 -7.95 15.74 -2.34
C GLY A 181 -9.01 16.84 -2.49
N GLY A 182 -10.24 16.48 -2.83
CA GLY A 182 -11.34 17.42 -3.07
C GLY A 182 -11.46 17.94 -4.51
N CYS A 183 -10.64 17.45 -5.46
CA CYS A 183 -10.77 17.76 -6.88
C CYS A 183 -12.14 17.34 -7.47
N PHE A 184 -12.72 16.26 -6.94
CA PHE A 184 -14.07 15.84 -7.31
C PHE A 184 -15.08 16.49 -6.38
N GLU A 185 -16.12 17.05 -6.97
CA GLU A 185 -17.19 17.73 -6.29
C GLU A 185 -18.47 16.89 -6.35
N LYS A 186 -19.24 16.92 -5.27
CA LYS A 186 -20.54 16.25 -5.17
C LYS A 186 -21.65 17.25 -5.43
N ASP A 187 -22.79 16.75 -5.92
CA ASP A 187 -24.03 17.50 -6.07
C ASP A 187 -24.00 18.63 -7.11
N PHE A 188 -23.10 18.53 -8.09
CA PHE A 188 -23.01 19.45 -9.22
C PHE A 188 -22.96 18.71 -10.56
N LYS A 189 -23.40 19.42 -11.61
CA LYS A 189 -23.23 19.04 -13.01
C LYS A 189 -22.79 20.23 -13.86
N TRP A 190 -22.43 19.98 -15.11
CA TRP A 190 -22.09 21.01 -16.09
C TRP A 190 -23.12 21.00 -17.23
N MET A 191 -23.50 22.19 -17.70
CA MET A 191 -24.48 22.38 -18.78
C MET A 191 -23.88 23.28 -19.88
N PRO A 192 -24.06 23.01 -21.18
CA PRO A 192 -24.80 21.88 -21.77
C PRO A 192 -24.28 20.50 -21.34
N MET A 193 -25.17 19.51 -21.31
CA MET A 193 -24.93 18.21 -20.67
C MET A 193 -23.78 17.42 -21.32
N ASP A 194 -23.61 17.57 -22.63
CA ASP A 194 -22.59 16.91 -23.41
C ASP A 194 -21.89 17.94 -24.30
N MET A 195 -20.57 17.82 -24.42
CA MET A 195 -19.81 18.55 -25.43
C MET A 195 -20.12 18.01 -26.85
N PRO A 196 -19.92 18.82 -27.91
CA PRO A 196 -20.19 18.39 -29.28
C PRO A 196 -19.52 17.05 -29.63
N GLY A 197 -20.30 16.12 -30.17
CA GLY A 197 -19.82 14.79 -30.59
C GLY A 197 -19.62 13.79 -29.45
N GLN A 198 -19.98 14.14 -28.21
CA GLN A 198 -20.03 13.23 -27.08
C GLN A 198 -21.48 12.93 -26.68
N SER A 199 -21.66 11.79 -26.03
CA SER A 199 -22.91 11.38 -25.40
C SER A 199 -22.62 10.65 -24.10
N ARG A 200 -23.69 10.34 -23.35
CA ARG A 200 -23.63 9.45 -22.19
C ARG A 200 -22.95 8.12 -22.54
N THR A 201 -21.97 7.71 -21.74
CA THR A 201 -21.44 6.33 -21.72
C THR A 201 -21.70 5.69 -20.35
N ALA A 202 -21.38 4.41 -20.23
CA ALA A 202 -21.33 3.71 -18.96
C ALA A 202 -19.86 3.49 -18.58
N GLU A 203 -19.47 3.97 -17.40
CA GLU A 203 -18.12 3.84 -16.85
C GLU A 203 -18.17 3.18 -15.47
N GLU A 204 -17.09 2.51 -15.06
CA GLU A 204 -17.03 1.80 -13.78
C GLU A 204 -17.08 2.74 -12.55
N GLY A 205 -16.74 4.01 -12.74
CA GLY A 205 -16.67 4.99 -11.67
C GLY A 205 -16.28 6.39 -12.15
N PRO A 206 -16.27 7.38 -11.24
CA PRO A 206 -15.89 8.75 -11.57
C PRO A 206 -14.44 8.85 -12.06
N ASP A 207 -13.53 8.01 -11.57
CA ASP A 207 -12.14 7.90 -12.06
C ASP A 207 -12.06 7.49 -13.53
N ALA A 208 -12.84 6.48 -13.93
CA ALA A 208 -12.91 6.03 -15.32
C ALA A 208 -13.52 7.13 -16.21
N CYS A 209 -14.55 7.81 -15.71
CA CYS A 209 -15.16 8.94 -16.38
C CYS A 209 -14.19 10.14 -16.56
N GLN A 210 -13.37 10.44 -15.54
CA GLN A 210 -12.31 11.45 -15.66
C GLN A 210 -11.26 11.05 -16.69
N ARG A 211 -10.77 9.79 -16.66
CA ARG A 211 -9.81 9.30 -17.67
C ARG A 211 -10.35 9.42 -19.08
N ARG A 212 -11.64 9.11 -19.27
CA ARG A 212 -12.32 9.32 -20.56
C ARG A 212 -12.28 10.80 -20.95
N CYS A 213 -12.54 11.71 -20.01
CA CYS A 213 -12.44 13.15 -20.25
C CYS A 213 -11.01 13.56 -20.64
N ASP A 214 -9.99 13.15 -19.89
CA ASP A 214 -8.58 13.43 -20.20
C ASP A 214 -8.20 13.01 -21.63
N LEU A 215 -8.59 11.80 -22.02
CA LEU A 215 -8.31 11.25 -23.35
C LEU A 215 -9.16 11.92 -24.46
N THR A 216 -10.22 12.64 -24.10
CA THR A 216 -11.12 13.29 -25.05
C THR A 216 -10.68 14.73 -25.31
N LYS A 217 -10.17 14.97 -26.52
CA LYS A 217 -9.73 16.30 -26.95
C LYS A 217 -10.84 17.35 -26.75
N GLY A 218 -10.54 18.38 -25.95
CA GLY A 218 -11.45 19.50 -25.68
C GLY A 218 -12.40 19.29 -24.50
N CYS A 219 -12.37 18.13 -23.85
CA CYS A 219 -13.09 17.92 -22.60
C CYS A 219 -12.45 18.78 -21.49
N ALA A 220 -13.28 19.52 -20.76
CA ALA A 220 -12.87 20.31 -19.61
C ALA A 220 -13.38 19.69 -18.31
N HIS A 221 -14.58 19.11 -18.34
CA HIS A 221 -15.26 18.57 -17.17
C HIS A 221 -15.93 17.23 -17.48
N PHE A 222 -16.12 16.42 -16.44
CA PHE A 222 -16.95 15.22 -16.50
C PHE A 222 -18.06 15.29 -15.44
N VAL A 223 -19.14 14.56 -15.67
CA VAL A 223 -20.17 14.30 -14.67
C VAL A 223 -20.49 12.81 -14.68
N TYR A 224 -20.46 12.20 -13.49
CA TYR A 224 -20.69 10.79 -13.24
C TYR A 224 -21.93 10.58 -12.36
N TRP A 225 -22.81 9.69 -12.81
CA TRP A 225 -24.03 9.27 -12.11
C TRP A 225 -23.77 7.98 -11.32
N PRO A 226 -24.41 7.81 -10.15
CA PRO A 226 -24.31 6.58 -9.37
C PRO A 226 -24.70 5.31 -10.12
N ASP A 227 -25.50 5.42 -11.19
CA ASP A 227 -25.92 4.31 -12.04
C ASP A 227 -24.89 3.92 -13.13
N GLY A 228 -23.70 4.51 -13.11
CA GLY A 228 -22.63 4.28 -14.09
C GLY A 228 -22.58 5.28 -15.24
N GLY A 229 -23.57 6.18 -15.36
CA GLY A 229 -23.61 7.16 -16.44
C GLY A 229 -22.45 8.15 -16.40
N CYS A 230 -21.75 8.34 -17.51
CA CYS A 230 -20.68 9.32 -17.67
C CYS A 230 -20.96 10.28 -18.82
N HIS A 231 -20.93 11.59 -18.53
CA HIS A 231 -21.06 12.66 -19.51
C HIS A 231 -19.82 13.54 -19.49
N LEU A 232 -19.44 14.06 -20.67
CA LEU A 232 -18.26 14.90 -20.86
C LEU A 232 -18.67 16.29 -21.34
N GLN A 233 -18.10 17.34 -20.76
CA GLN A 233 -18.42 18.73 -21.09
C GLN A 233 -17.14 19.52 -21.41
N ASP A 234 -17.27 20.49 -22.32
CA ASP A 234 -16.17 21.37 -22.71
C ASP A 234 -16.12 22.64 -21.84
N SER A 235 -15.13 23.49 -22.11
CA SER A 235 -14.84 24.70 -21.32
C SER A 235 -15.93 25.78 -21.39
N HIS A 236 -16.89 25.69 -22.31
CA HIS A 236 -18.01 26.64 -22.40
C HIS A 236 -19.19 26.23 -21.51
N SER A 237 -19.10 25.09 -20.84
CA SER A 237 -20.13 24.64 -19.93
C SER A 237 -20.15 25.45 -18.62
N SER A 238 -21.33 25.55 -18.01
CA SER A 238 -21.58 26.23 -16.75
C SER A 238 -21.99 25.23 -15.68
N LYS A 239 -21.41 25.36 -14.49
CA LYS A 239 -21.74 24.51 -13.34
C LYS A 239 -23.11 24.84 -12.78
N VAL A 240 -23.89 23.81 -12.46
CA VAL A 240 -25.24 23.89 -11.90
C VAL A 240 -25.40 22.86 -10.79
N ASN A 241 -26.15 23.20 -9.75
CA ASN A 241 -26.52 22.25 -8.68
C ASN A 241 -27.34 21.08 -9.24
N ALA A 242 -26.94 19.86 -8.89
CA ALA A 242 -27.65 18.63 -9.22
C ALA A 242 -27.25 17.52 -8.23
N GLY A 243 -28.16 17.22 -7.29
CA GLY A 243 -27.89 16.28 -6.20
C GLY A 243 -27.56 14.86 -6.66
N GLY A 244 -26.68 14.20 -5.91
CA GLY A 244 -26.29 12.80 -6.10
C GLY A 244 -25.26 12.54 -7.18
N LEU A 245 -24.74 13.59 -7.84
CA LEU A 245 -23.77 13.47 -8.93
C LEU A 245 -22.35 13.73 -8.47
N THR A 246 -21.38 13.14 -9.17
CA THR A 246 -19.95 13.45 -8.96
C THR A 246 -19.41 14.12 -10.20
N THR A 247 -18.75 15.26 -10.05
CA THR A 247 -18.16 15.99 -11.17
C THR A 247 -16.72 16.38 -10.86
N GLY A 248 -15.93 16.64 -11.91
CA GLY A 248 -14.56 17.10 -11.76
C GLY A 248 -13.98 17.60 -13.08
N PRO A 249 -12.76 18.15 -13.05
CA PRO A 249 -12.03 18.54 -14.24
C PRO A 249 -11.52 17.31 -15.01
N ALA A 250 -11.11 17.52 -16.27
CA ALA A 250 -10.44 16.50 -17.09
C ALA A 250 -9.18 15.92 -16.41
N LYS A 251 -8.46 16.73 -15.64
CA LYS A 251 -7.33 16.32 -14.80
C LYS A 251 -7.38 17.01 -13.45
N CYS A 252 -7.13 16.25 -12.38
CA CYS A 252 -6.80 16.84 -11.09
C CYS A 252 -5.37 17.39 -11.10
N THR A 253 -5.16 18.47 -10.36
CA THR A 253 -3.82 19.02 -10.14
C THR A 253 -3.13 18.24 -9.02
N GLY A 254 -1.94 17.69 -9.30
CA GLY A 254 -1.19 16.87 -8.36
C GLY A 254 -1.48 15.38 -8.49
N ALA A 255 -0.56 14.56 -7.97
CA ALA A 255 -0.71 13.11 -8.01
C ALA A 255 -1.70 12.62 -6.95
N VAL A 256 -2.54 11.67 -7.31
CA VAL A 256 -3.37 10.93 -6.35
C VAL A 256 -2.43 10.07 -5.50
N ARG A 257 -2.39 10.31 -4.19
CA ARG A 257 -1.48 9.62 -3.26
C ARG A 257 -2.17 8.68 -2.29
N GLN A 258 -3.48 8.59 -2.37
CA GLN A 258 -4.26 7.71 -1.53
C GLN A 258 -5.37 7.05 -2.33
N CYS A 259 -5.41 5.73 -2.29
CA CYS A 259 -6.47 4.94 -2.90
C CYS A 259 -6.99 3.96 -1.87
N CYS A 260 -8.30 3.77 -1.81
CA CYS A 260 -9.00 3.08 -0.74
C CYS A 260 -9.93 2.00 -1.27
N PHE A 261 -9.91 0.82 -0.64
CA PHE A 261 -11.02 -0.12 -0.71
C PHE A 261 -12.12 0.30 0.26
N ILE A 262 -13.36 0.32 -0.22
CA ILE A 262 -14.55 0.65 0.55
C ILE A 262 -15.27 -0.63 0.93
N LEU A 263 -15.45 -0.88 2.23
CA LEU A 263 -16.04 -2.13 2.72
C LEU A 263 -17.57 -2.08 2.79
N GLY A 264 -18.14 -0.91 3.05
CA GLY A 264 -19.58 -0.77 3.30
C GLY A 264 -20.00 -1.64 4.49
N ASP A 265 -21.03 -2.48 4.29
CA ASP A 265 -21.59 -3.31 5.35
C ASP A 265 -20.67 -4.46 5.80
N LYS A 266 -19.62 -4.78 5.02
CA LYS A 266 -18.65 -5.81 5.39
C LYS A 266 -17.84 -5.35 6.61
N GLU A 267 -17.69 -6.24 7.59
CA GLU A 267 -16.87 -6.00 8.79
C GLU A 267 -15.43 -6.46 8.59
N GLN A 268 -15.18 -7.39 7.68
CA GLN A 268 -13.85 -7.92 7.41
C GLN A 268 -13.53 -7.84 5.92
N ALA A 269 -12.26 -7.56 5.62
CA ALA A 269 -11.73 -7.64 4.27
C ALA A 269 -10.30 -8.14 4.26
N GLU A 270 -9.95 -8.85 3.19
CA GLU A 270 -8.59 -9.25 2.87
C GLU A 270 -8.12 -8.48 1.62
N VAL A 271 -6.96 -7.84 1.72
CA VAL A 271 -6.28 -7.15 0.63
C VAL A 271 -5.05 -7.98 0.25
N LYS A 272 -5.05 -8.50 -0.97
CA LYS A 272 -3.95 -9.24 -1.60
C LYS A 272 -2.99 -8.25 -2.24
N ILE A 273 -1.69 -8.47 -2.08
CA ILE A 273 -0.67 -7.50 -2.48
C ILE A 273 0.45 -8.22 -3.21
N GLY A 274 0.78 -7.75 -4.42
CA GLY A 274 2.01 -8.09 -5.12
C GLY A 274 2.79 -6.83 -5.45
N THR A 275 4.12 -6.92 -5.45
CA THR A 275 4.98 -5.77 -5.71
C THR A 275 6.13 -6.14 -6.66
N SER A 276 6.75 -5.14 -7.27
CA SER A 276 7.86 -5.30 -8.20
C SER A 276 8.64 -4.00 -8.37
N PHE A 277 9.96 -4.07 -8.53
CA PHE A 277 10.77 -2.93 -8.99
C PHE A 277 10.86 -2.86 -10.52
N ILE A 278 10.27 -3.82 -11.24
CA ILE A 278 10.32 -3.92 -12.69
C ILE A 278 9.12 -3.23 -13.35
N SER A 279 7.89 -3.56 -12.95
CA SER A 279 6.68 -2.97 -13.54
C SER A 279 5.38 -3.35 -12.81
N ASN A 280 4.28 -2.65 -13.09
CA ASN A 280 2.93 -3.03 -12.66
C ASN A 280 2.54 -4.45 -13.14
N ALA A 281 2.90 -4.80 -14.38
CA ALA A 281 2.60 -6.12 -14.93
C ALA A 281 3.33 -7.24 -14.16
N GLN A 282 4.56 -6.98 -13.72
CA GLN A 282 5.30 -7.92 -12.89
C GLN A 282 4.74 -7.97 -11.45
N ALA A 283 4.32 -6.83 -10.88
CA ALA A 283 3.64 -6.80 -9.58
C ALA A 283 2.34 -7.62 -9.56
N LEU A 284 1.56 -7.57 -10.65
CA LEU A 284 0.38 -8.41 -10.82
C LEU A 284 0.74 -9.91 -10.89
N ARG A 285 1.81 -10.28 -11.61
CA ARG A 285 2.29 -11.68 -11.65
C ARG A 285 2.73 -12.18 -10.27
N VAL A 286 3.38 -11.32 -9.48
CA VAL A 286 3.71 -11.63 -8.09
C VAL A 286 2.44 -11.86 -7.28
N LEU A 287 1.43 -11.00 -7.40
CA LEU A 287 0.15 -11.18 -6.73
C LEU A 287 -0.47 -12.54 -7.09
N ASP A 288 -0.53 -12.86 -8.38
CA ASP A 288 -1.11 -14.11 -8.90
C ASP A 288 -0.37 -15.37 -8.41
N SER A 289 0.97 -15.33 -8.38
CA SER A 289 1.80 -16.50 -8.04
C SER A 289 2.00 -16.69 -6.54
N GLU A 290 2.19 -15.60 -5.79
CA GLU A 290 2.53 -15.65 -4.37
C GLU A 290 1.29 -15.63 -3.47
N VAL A 291 0.20 -14.95 -3.86
CA VAL A 291 -0.90 -14.62 -2.96
C VAL A 291 -2.26 -15.14 -3.45
N TYR A 292 -2.58 -14.99 -4.73
CA TYR A 292 -3.89 -15.35 -5.28
C TYR A 292 -4.22 -16.84 -5.06
N GLY A 293 -5.49 -17.13 -4.79
CA GLY A 293 -5.99 -18.49 -4.54
C GLY A 293 -5.58 -19.11 -3.19
N LYS A 294 -4.77 -18.43 -2.37
CA LYS A 294 -4.39 -18.88 -1.03
C LYS A 294 -5.23 -18.18 0.02
N SER A 295 -5.64 -18.90 1.07
CA SER A 295 -6.19 -18.26 2.26
C SER A 295 -5.06 -17.59 3.05
N PHE A 296 -5.40 -16.53 3.77
CA PHE A 296 -4.47 -15.87 4.70
C PHE A 296 -3.85 -16.87 5.69
N ASP A 297 -4.64 -17.79 6.26
CA ASP A 297 -4.14 -18.76 7.23
C ASP A 297 -3.12 -19.73 6.60
N ALA A 298 -3.34 -20.12 5.33
CA ALA A 298 -2.37 -20.92 4.58
C ALA A 298 -1.06 -20.16 4.32
N LEU A 299 -1.13 -18.84 4.08
CA LEU A 299 0.06 -17.99 3.96
C LEU A 299 0.81 -17.86 5.28
N VAL A 300 0.09 -17.71 6.41
CA VAL A 300 0.68 -17.71 7.76
C VAL A 300 1.42 -19.00 8.04
N ASP A 301 0.81 -20.15 7.75
CA ASP A 301 1.42 -21.46 7.95
C ASP A 301 2.63 -21.67 7.04
N ALA A 302 2.54 -21.28 5.77
CA ALA A 302 3.67 -21.33 4.83
C ALA A 302 4.85 -20.47 5.33
N GLY A 303 4.59 -19.23 5.74
CA GLY A 303 5.60 -18.33 6.30
C GLY A 303 6.24 -18.90 7.57
N ARG A 304 5.44 -19.47 8.46
CA ARG A 304 5.91 -20.18 9.67
C ARG A 304 6.82 -21.35 9.31
N MET A 305 6.43 -22.18 8.34
CA MET A 305 7.24 -23.31 7.88
C MET A 305 8.58 -22.87 7.29
N VAL A 306 8.59 -21.79 6.50
CA VAL A 306 9.81 -21.21 5.95
C VAL A 306 10.75 -20.78 7.08
N TRP A 307 10.27 -20.00 8.06
CA TRP A 307 11.11 -19.58 9.17
C TRP A 307 11.61 -20.75 10.02
N ARG A 308 10.75 -21.73 10.34
CA ARG A 308 11.15 -22.95 11.04
C ARG A 308 12.27 -23.68 10.29
N LYS A 309 12.21 -23.77 8.96
CA LYS A 309 13.25 -24.42 8.13
C LYS A 309 14.63 -23.76 8.29
N TYR A 310 14.70 -22.44 8.44
CA TYR A 310 15.97 -21.73 8.59
C TYR A 310 16.44 -21.67 10.04
N LEU A 311 15.55 -21.38 10.99
CA LEU A 311 15.91 -21.30 12.41
C LEU A 311 16.36 -22.66 12.96
N LYS A 312 15.78 -23.77 12.49
CA LYS A 312 16.19 -25.12 12.91
C LYS A 312 17.56 -25.55 12.40
N ARG A 313 18.23 -24.77 11.55
CA ARG A 313 19.60 -25.09 11.08
C ARG A 313 20.62 -25.00 12.20
N VAL A 314 20.28 -24.31 13.28
CA VAL A 314 21.06 -24.27 14.51
C VAL A 314 20.15 -24.65 15.66
N GLU A 315 20.49 -25.73 16.35
CA GLU A 315 19.72 -26.25 17.48
C GLU A 315 20.55 -26.13 18.76
N VAL A 316 19.94 -25.56 19.80
CA VAL A 316 20.56 -25.46 21.13
C VAL A 316 20.22 -26.74 21.90
N LEU A 317 21.19 -27.66 21.99
CA LEU A 317 21.00 -28.97 22.61
C LEU A 317 20.96 -28.90 24.15
N ASP A 318 21.68 -27.95 24.74
CA ASP A 318 21.68 -27.72 26.18
C ASP A 318 21.65 -26.21 26.48
N ALA A 319 20.53 -25.76 27.04
CA ALA A 319 20.35 -24.38 27.50
C ALA A 319 20.39 -24.28 29.04
N GLY A 320 20.61 -25.40 29.74
CA GLY A 320 20.45 -25.56 31.17
C GLY A 320 18.99 -25.88 31.57
N PRO A 321 18.67 -25.84 32.88
CA PRO A 321 17.36 -26.23 33.39
C PRO A 321 16.22 -25.33 32.84
N PRO A 322 14.99 -25.85 32.69
CA PRO A 322 13.85 -25.12 32.13
C PRO A 322 13.34 -24.06 33.11
N THR A 323 13.98 -22.89 33.07
CA THR A 323 13.67 -21.72 33.90
C THR A 323 13.33 -20.53 33.02
N ALA A 324 12.66 -19.52 33.58
CA ALA A 324 12.40 -18.27 32.86
C ALA A 324 13.69 -17.61 32.32
N ALA A 325 14.81 -17.72 33.06
CA ALA A 325 16.11 -17.24 32.59
C ALA A 325 16.65 -18.03 31.40
N THR A 326 16.41 -19.35 31.35
CA THR A 326 16.76 -20.19 30.21
C THR A 326 15.92 -19.87 28.98
N PHE A 327 14.60 -19.71 29.13
CA PHE A 327 13.73 -19.31 28.02
C PHE A 327 14.09 -17.94 27.45
N ARG A 328 14.41 -16.94 28.29
CA ARG A 328 14.90 -15.63 27.83
C ARG A 328 16.20 -15.73 27.02
N ARG A 329 17.14 -16.59 27.42
CA ARG A 329 18.38 -16.80 26.66
C ARG A 329 18.12 -17.44 25.30
N LEU A 330 17.20 -18.40 25.23
CA LEU A 330 16.77 -19.02 23.96
C LEU A 330 16.06 -18.01 23.06
N GLU A 331 15.20 -17.16 23.62
CA GLU A 331 14.53 -16.09 22.90
C GLU A 331 15.53 -15.10 22.30
N VAL A 332 16.51 -14.64 23.08
CA VAL A 332 17.60 -13.78 22.59
C VAL A 332 18.35 -14.47 21.44
N PHE A 333 18.73 -15.74 21.60
CA PHE A 333 19.47 -16.48 20.58
C PHE A 333 18.71 -16.57 19.25
N TYR A 334 17.45 -17.05 19.27
CA TYR A 334 16.67 -17.21 18.04
C TYR A 334 16.21 -15.87 17.46
N THR A 335 16.02 -14.84 18.28
CA THR A 335 15.76 -13.47 17.81
C THR A 335 16.98 -12.90 17.09
N SER A 336 18.18 -13.08 17.63
CA SER A 336 19.43 -12.70 16.96
C SER A 336 19.63 -13.45 15.65
N LEU A 337 19.35 -14.77 15.62
CA LEU A 337 19.41 -15.55 14.39
C LEU A 337 18.39 -15.06 13.35
N TYR A 338 17.15 -14.76 13.76
CA TYR A 338 16.16 -14.13 12.89
C TYR A 338 16.70 -12.84 12.27
N ARG A 339 17.30 -11.94 13.07
CA ARG A 339 17.86 -10.67 12.59
C ARG A 339 19.00 -10.87 11.58
N ALA A 340 19.87 -11.84 11.81
CA ALA A 340 20.98 -12.18 10.91
C ALA A 340 20.50 -12.69 9.53
N LEU A 341 19.24 -13.14 9.44
CA LEU A 341 18.62 -13.68 8.22
C LEU A 341 17.72 -12.66 7.50
N LEU A 342 17.81 -11.37 7.84
CA LEU A 342 17.05 -10.30 7.19
C LEU A 342 17.82 -9.62 6.06
N PHE A 343 19.14 -9.42 6.23
CA PHE A 343 19.98 -8.65 5.30
C PHE A 343 21.20 -9.46 4.83
N PRO A 344 21.72 -9.24 3.61
CA PRO A 344 21.14 -8.38 2.56
C PRO A 344 19.81 -8.95 2.03
N ARG A 345 18.88 -8.08 1.62
CA ARG A 345 17.62 -8.55 1.01
C ARG A 345 17.88 -9.02 -0.41
N ARG A 346 17.03 -9.91 -0.91
CA ARG A 346 16.96 -10.22 -2.35
C ARG A 346 16.30 -9.07 -3.10
N LEU A 347 16.80 -8.76 -4.30
CA LEU A 347 16.17 -7.82 -5.23
C LEU A 347 15.69 -8.49 -6.53
N ASP A 348 15.89 -9.80 -6.64
CA ASP A 348 15.53 -10.57 -7.83
C ASP A 348 14.11 -11.10 -7.81
N GLU A 349 13.49 -11.04 -8.98
CA GLU A 349 12.10 -11.38 -9.24
C GLU A 349 12.03 -12.50 -10.30
N GLU A 350 11.03 -13.37 -10.19
CA GLU A 350 10.75 -14.40 -11.19
C GLU A 350 9.95 -13.81 -12.35
N THR A 351 10.62 -13.52 -13.47
CA THR A 351 9.99 -12.98 -14.68
C THR A 351 9.71 -14.07 -15.71
N PRO A 352 8.89 -13.82 -16.75
CA PRO A 352 8.65 -14.79 -17.82
C PRO A 352 9.92 -15.23 -18.57
N THR A 353 10.98 -14.41 -18.55
CA THR A 353 12.28 -14.71 -19.17
C THR A 353 13.29 -15.34 -18.20
N GLY A 354 12.87 -15.65 -16.96
CA GLY A 354 13.71 -16.17 -15.89
C GLY A 354 13.96 -15.16 -14.77
N ILE A 355 14.83 -15.52 -13.83
CA ILE A 355 15.19 -14.64 -12.70
C ILE A 355 15.84 -13.36 -13.24
N SER A 356 15.33 -12.21 -12.83
CA SER A 356 15.85 -10.88 -13.21
C SER A 356 15.65 -9.89 -12.08
N HIS A 357 16.37 -8.77 -12.09
CA HIS A 357 16.21 -7.70 -11.09
C HIS A 357 16.29 -6.34 -11.76
N TRP A 358 15.62 -5.34 -11.18
CA TRP A 358 15.93 -3.94 -11.46
C TRP A 358 17.23 -3.58 -10.74
N SER A 359 18.25 -3.15 -11.49
CA SER A 359 19.58 -2.88 -10.94
C SER A 359 19.64 -1.49 -10.30
N PRO A 360 19.88 -1.38 -8.98
CA PRO A 360 20.05 -0.10 -8.30
C PRO A 360 21.38 0.58 -8.66
N TYR A 361 22.19 0.01 -9.54
CA TYR A 361 23.44 0.60 -10.02
C TYR A 361 23.31 1.15 -11.44
N SER A 362 22.63 0.42 -12.33
CA SER A 362 22.50 0.80 -13.73
C SER A 362 21.15 1.42 -14.10
N GLY A 363 20.13 1.27 -13.25
CA GLY A 363 18.76 1.72 -13.52
C GLY A 363 18.04 0.90 -14.59
N LYS A 364 18.54 -0.30 -14.90
CA LYS A 364 18.00 -1.20 -15.93
C LYS A 364 17.66 -2.55 -15.35
N VAL A 365 16.74 -3.24 -16.01
CA VAL A 365 16.44 -4.66 -15.72
C VAL A 365 17.56 -5.52 -16.29
N ALA A 366 18.10 -6.42 -15.47
CA ALA A 366 19.16 -7.35 -15.84
C ALA A 366 18.81 -8.77 -15.39
N PRO A 367 19.26 -9.81 -16.12
CA PRO A 367 19.07 -11.20 -15.71
C PRO A 367 19.93 -11.55 -14.49
N GLY A 368 19.45 -12.50 -13.68
CA GLY A 368 20.16 -13.05 -12.53
C GLY A 368 19.72 -12.48 -11.18
N ILE A 369 20.35 -13.00 -10.13
CA ILE A 369 20.13 -12.62 -8.73
C ILE A 369 20.64 -11.18 -8.53
N GLY A 370 19.84 -10.36 -7.83
CA GLY A 370 20.08 -8.95 -7.55
C GLY A 370 20.34 -8.67 -6.08
#